data_AF-A0A2A9K5Y4-F1
#
_entry.id   AF-A0A2A9K5Y4-F1
#
_cell.length_a   1.000
_cell.length_b   1.000
_cell.length_c   1.000
_cell.angle_alpha   90.00
_cell.angle_beta   90.00
_cell.angle_gamma   90.00
#
_symmetry.space_group_name_H-M   'P 1'
#
loop_
_entity.id
_entity.type
_entity.pdbx_description
1 polymer ?
#
loop_
_entity_poly.entity_id
_entity_poly.type
_entity_poly.pdbx_seq_one_letter_code
_entity_poly.pdbx_strand_id
1 'polypeptide(L)'
;MTEQTPSLEHPQVRKNAERYEIVVDDAGTVAGFTVAIDYDTADGPAQRIFPHTKVDPEYEGRGLASTLVREALKDTVAAGRRIVPVCPYVKDWVDEHDDVAGDVDPARPEHLQFLESRQD
;
A
#
# COMPACT_ATOMS: atom_id res chain seq x y z
N MET A 1 -6.80 -8.02 -23.58
CA MET A 1 -6.80 -7.79 -22.13
C MET A 1 -8.22 -7.40 -21.78
N THR A 2 -9.01 -8.35 -21.28
CA THR A 2 -10.41 -8.08 -20.92
C THR A 2 -10.39 -7.16 -19.72
N GLU A 3 -10.82 -5.92 -19.89
CA GLU A 3 -11.10 -5.00 -18.79
C GLU A 3 -12.29 -5.58 -18.03
N GLN A 4 -12.03 -6.47 -17.07
CA GLN A 4 -13.07 -7.00 -16.19
C GLN A 4 -13.56 -5.85 -15.34
N THR A 5 -14.84 -5.51 -15.45
CA THR A 5 -15.46 -4.52 -14.57
C THR A 5 -15.19 -4.85 -13.09
N PRO A 6 -14.70 -3.89 -12.27
CA PRO A 6 -14.50 -4.12 -10.85
C PRO A 6 -15.76 -4.65 -10.18
N SER A 7 -15.59 -5.60 -9.28
CA SER A 7 -16.66 -6.22 -8.49
C SER A 7 -16.13 -6.63 -7.12
N LEU A 8 -16.99 -6.97 -6.17
CA LEU A 8 -16.55 -7.47 -4.85
C LEU A 8 -15.74 -8.78 -4.94
N GLU A 9 -16.02 -9.60 -5.95
CA GLU A 9 -15.31 -10.85 -6.20
C GLU A 9 -14.01 -10.62 -7.00
N HIS A 10 -13.99 -9.56 -7.82
CA HIS A 10 -12.83 -9.16 -8.63
C HIS A 10 -12.53 -7.67 -8.40
N PRO A 11 -12.06 -7.30 -7.20
CA PRO A 11 -11.76 -5.90 -6.90
C PRO A 11 -10.56 -5.45 -7.72
N GLN A 12 -10.51 -4.15 -8.02
CA GLN A 12 -9.38 -3.55 -8.71
C GLN A 12 -8.65 -2.56 -7.82
N VAL A 13 -7.32 -2.59 -7.86
CA VAL A 13 -6.49 -1.60 -7.19
C VAL A 13 -6.06 -0.55 -8.20
N ARG A 14 -6.28 0.73 -7.88
CA ARG A 14 -5.80 1.84 -8.68
C ARG A 14 -4.89 2.74 -7.85
N LYS A 15 -3.90 3.34 -8.50
CA LYS A 15 -3.03 4.37 -7.89
C LYS A 15 -3.64 5.75 -8.09
N ASN A 16 -3.76 6.52 -7.02
CA ASN A 16 -4.24 7.90 -7.02
C ASN A 16 -3.24 8.77 -6.23
N ALA A 17 -2.26 9.36 -6.92
CA ALA A 17 -1.16 10.10 -6.30
C ALA A 17 -0.41 9.27 -5.23
N GLU A 18 -0.45 9.71 -3.96
CA GLU A 18 0.24 9.09 -2.81
C GLU A 18 -0.63 8.03 -2.09
N ARG A 19 -1.64 7.47 -2.77
CA ARG A 19 -2.46 6.37 -2.24
C ARG A 19 -2.82 5.36 -3.32
N TYR A 20 -3.08 4.15 -2.87
CA TYR A 20 -3.72 3.09 -3.65
C TYR A 20 -5.13 2.90 -3.10
N GLU A 21 -6.10 2.72 -3.99
CA GLU A 21 -7.51 2.58 -3.67
C GLU A 21 -8.01 1.25 -4.22
N ILE A 22 -8.75 0.49 -3.41
CA ILE A 22 -9.41 -0.73 -3.86
C ILE A 22 -10.87 -0.44 -4.22
N VAL A 23 -11.22 -0.69 -5.48
CA VAL A 23 -12.52 -0.42 -6.10
C VAL A 23 -13.29 -1.72 -6.27
N VAL A 24 -14.56 -1.71 -5.89
CA VAL A 24 -15.38 -2.94 -5.76
C VAL A 24 -16.62 -2.96 -6.64
N ASP A 25 -16.85 -1.96 -7.48
CA ASP A 25 -17.92 -1.92 -8.48
C ASP A 25 -17.62 -0.95 -9.62
N ASP A 26 -18.41 -1.03 -10.69
CA ASP A 26 -18.32 -0.21 -11.91
C ASP A 26 -18.54 1.30 -11.66
N ALA A 27 -19.28 1.65 -10.60
CA ALA A 27 -19.51 3.05 -10.24
C ALA A 27 -18.25 3.69 -9.61
N GLY A 28 -17.24 2.89 -9.30
CA GLY A 28 -15.97 3.36 -8.74
C GLY A 28 -15.97 3.44 -7.22
N THR A 29 -16.86 2.72 -6.52
CA THR A 29 -16.89 2.73 -5.06
C THR A 29 -15.57 2.23 -4.49
N VAL A 30 -14.94 3.08 -3.69
CA VAL A 30 -13.70 2.78 -2.98
C VAL A 30 -14.07 2.10 -1.67
N ALA A 31 -13.65 0.84 -1.52
CA ALA A 31 -13.85 0.07 -0.29
C ALA A 31 -12.71 0.23 0.72
N GLY A 32 -11.59 0.85 0.30
CA GLY A 32 -10.44 1.08 1.16
C GLY A 32 -9.27 1.70 0.42
N PHE A 33 -8.26 2.11 1.18
CA PHE A 33 -7.04 2.69 0.65
C PHE A 33 -5.82 2.38 1.51
N THR A 34 -4.65 2.43 0.89
CA THR A 34 -3.37 2.45 1.58
C THR A 34 -2.56 3.65 1.10
N VAL A 35 -2.02 4.40 2.05
CA VAL A 35 -1.14 5.54 1.77
C VAL A 35 0.25 5.02 1.44
N ALA A 36 0.91 5.67 0.50
CA ALA A 36 2.23 5.33 0.00
C ALA A 36 2.99 6.61 -0.35
N ILE A 37 3.97 6.95 0.47
CA ILE A 37 4.72 8.20 0.36
C ILE A 37 6.14 7.88 -0.08
N ASP A 38 6.57 8.46 -1.20
CA ASP A 38 7.94 8.32 -1.67
C ASP A 38 8.90 9.01 -0.69
N TYR A 39 9.96 8.31 -0.32
CA TYR A 39 11.00 8.81 0.56
C TYR A 39 12.36 8.55 -0.10
N ASP A 40 12.95 9.62 -0.61
CA ASP A 40 14.21 9.59 -1.34
C ASP A 40 15.28 10.33 -0.51
N THR A 41 16.39 9.66 -0.23
CA THR A 41 17.53 10.22 0.51
C THR A 41 18.72 10.40 -0.43
N ALA A 42 19.63 11.33 -0.13
CA ALA A 42 20.76 11.63 -1.00
C ALA A 42 21.72 10.45 -1.19
N ASP A 43 21.89 9.62 -0.16
CA ASP A 43 22.89 8.55 -0.10
C ASP A 43 22.28 7.14 0.07
N GLY A 44 20.94 7.05 0.12
CA GLY A 44 20.23 5.79 0.35
C GLY A 44 19.42 5.33 -0.85
N PRO A 45 18.89 4.10 -0.81
CA PRO A 45 17.98 3.62 -1.84
C PRO A 45 16.70 4.45 -1.86
N ALA A 46 16.04 4.49 -3.02
CA ALA A 46 14.70 5.04 -3.12
C ALA A 46 13.73 4.16 -2.31
N GLN A 47 12.98 4.77 -1.38
CA GLN A 47 12.06 4.07 -0.50
C GLN A 47 10.63 4.56 -0.72
N ARG A 48 9.67 3.77 -0.24
CA ARG A 48 8.26 4.16 -0.15
C ARG A 48 7.68 3.71 1.17
N ILE A 49 7.17 4.67 1.91
CA ILE A 49 6.64 4.49 3.26
C ILE A 49 5.14 4.20 3.18
N PHE A 50 4.70 3.16 3.89
CA PHE A 50 3.31 2.78 4.04
C PHE A 50 2.82 3.12 5.46
N PRO A 51 2.38 4.38 5.71
CA PRO A 51 2.03 4.84 7.06
C PRO A 51 0.66 4.37 7.53
N HIS A 52 -0.27 4.14 6.61
CA HIS A 52 -1.65 3.88 6.97
C HIS A 52 -2.37 3.06 5.89
N THR A 53 -3.14 2.08 6.33
CA THR A 53 -4.03 1.26 5.50
C THR A 53 -5.38 1.19 6.20
N LYS A 54 -6.46 1.38 5.44
CA LYS A 54 -7.82 1.32 5.94
C LYS A 54 -8.75 0.70 4.92
N VAL A 55 -9.63 -0.19 5.37
CA VAL A 55 -10.77 -0.70 4.61
C VAL A 55 -12.03 -0.32 5.37
N ASP A 56 -13.08 0.07 4.66
CA ASP A 56 -14.33 0.45 5.31
C ASP A 56 -14.98 -0.77 5.97
N PRO A 57 -15.56 -0.62 7.19
CA PRO A 57 -16.07 -1.73 7.97
C PRO A 57 -17.09 -2.62 7.25
N GLU A 58 -17.87 -2.03 6.35
CA GLU A 58 -18.86 -2.76 5.54
C GLU A 58 -18.24 -3.74 4.52
N TYR A 59 -16.94 -3.62 4.26
CA TYR A 59 -16.17 -4.47 3.35
C TYR A 59 -15.10 -5.33 4.05
N GLU A 60 -15.01 -5.28 5.38
CA GLU A 60 -14.09 -6.11 6.16
C GLU A 60 -14.39 -7.61 6.03
N GLY A 61 -13.38 -8.45 6.33
CA GLY A 61 -13.51 -9.91 6.28
C GLY A 61 -13.53 -10.51 4.86
N ARG A 62 -13.32 -9.70 3.81
CA ARG A 62 -13.34 -10.12 2.40
C ARG A 62 -11.96 -10.20 1.73
N GLY A 63 -10.88 -10.07 2.51
CA GLY A 63 -9.51 -10.09 2.00
C GLY A 63 -9.08 -8.84 1.21
N LEU A 64 -9.92 -7.81 1.12
CA LEU A 64 -9.65 -6.60 0.34
C LEU A 64 -8.38 -5.87 0.80
N ALA A 65 -8.13 -5.78 2.11
CA ALA A 65 -6.92 -5.15 2.64
C ALA A 65 -5.65 -5.89 2.17
N SER A 66 -5.70 -7.22 2.10
CA SER A 66 -4.57 -8.04 1.63
C SER A 66 -4.33 -7.83 0.13
N THR A 67 -5.38 -7.86 -0.69
CA THR A 67 -5.29 -7.55 -2.13
C THR A 67 -4.73 -6.15 -2.38
N LEU A 68 -5.26 -5.15 -1.66
CA LEU A 68 -4.83 -3.76 -1.77
C LEU A 68 -3.35 -3.59 -1.42
N VAL A 69 -2.91 -4.11 -0.28
CA VAL A 69 -1.51 -4.01 0.15
C VAL A 69 -0.61 -4.78 -0.81
N ARG A 70 -0.95 -6.01 -1.18
CA ARG A 70 -0.16 -6.82 -2.13
C ARG A 70 0.15 -6.06 -3.41
N GLU A 71 -0.85 -5.49 -4.05
CA GLU A 71 -0.68 -4.77 -5.31
C GLU A 71 0.14 -3.48 -5.12
N ALA A 72 -0.08 -2.75 -4.03
CA ALA A 72 0.71 -1.56 -3.73
C ALA A 72 2.20 -1.87 -3.44
N LEU A 73 2.47 -2.97 -2.74
CA LEU A 73 3.84 -3.44 -2.47
C LEU A 73 4.52 -3.94 -3.75
N LYS A 74 3.83 -4.72 -4.58
CA LYS A 74 4.35 -5.14 -5.89
C LYS A 74 4.66 -3.98 -6.81
N ASP A 75 3.78 -2.97 -6.90
CA ASP A 75 4.05 -1.75 -7.67
C ASP A 75 5.29 -1.01 -7.14
N THR A 76 5.50 -1.03 -5.82
CA THR A 76 6.68 -0.42 -5.19
C THR A 76 7.97 -1.12 -5.60
N VAL A 77 7.99 -2.45 -5.53
CA VAL A 77 9.15 -3.26 -5.97
C VAL A 77 9.37 -3.10 -7.49
N ALA A 78 8.31 -3.13 -8.29
CA ALA A 78 8.38 -2.93 -9.73
C ALA A 78 8.92 -1.55 -10.12
N ALA A 79 8.68 -0.54 -9.28
CA ALA A 79 9.24 0.80 -9.42
C ALA A 79 10.71 0.92 -8.95
N GLY A 80 11.33 -0.20 -8.52
CA GLY A 80 12.70 -0.23 -7.99
C GLY A 80 12.86 0.44 -6.62
N ARG A 81 11.75 0.59 -5.87
CA ARG A 81 11.75 1.21 -4.54
C ARG A 81 11.66 0.15 -3.45
N ARG A 82 12.27 0.43 -2.30
CA ARG A 82 12.19 -0.43 -1.12
C ARG A 82 10.96 -0.09 -0.28
N ILE A 83 10.37 -1.10 0.33
CA ILE A 83 9.13 -1.00 1.11
C ILE A 83 9.47 -0.65 2.55
N VAL A 84 8.88 0.41 3.10
CA VAL A 84 9.00 0.75 4.52
C VAL A 84 7.61 0.63 5.19
N PRO A 85 7.34 -0.48 5.91
CA PRO A 85 6.04 -0.72 6.54
C PRO A 85 5.98 0.01 7.89
N VAL A 86 5.27 1.14 7.94
CA VAL A 86 5.02 1.87 9.20
C VAL A 86 3.70 1.43 9.83
N CYS A 87 2.67 1.25 9.01
CA CYS A 87 1.37 0.74 9.41
C CYS A 87 1.50 -0.67 10.02
N PRO A 88 0.88 -0.96 11.17
CA PRO A 88 0.95 -2.28 11.80
C PRO A 88 0.38 -3.38 10.90
N TYR A 89 -0.70 -3.09 10.15
CA TYR A 89 -1.27 -4.05 9.21
C TYR A 89 -0.27 -4.44 8.11
N VAL A 90 0.45 -3.47 7.53
CA VAL A 90 1.43 -3.76 6.47
C VAL A 90 2.63 -4.51 7.04
N LYS A 91 3.05 -4.22 8.29
CA LYS A 91 4.12 -4.97 8.97
C LYS A 91 3.76 -6.44 9.14
N ASP A 92 2.55 -6.72 9.62
CA ASP A 92 2.03 -8.08 9.79
C ASP A 92 1.95 -8.79 8.43
N TRP A 93 1.40 -8.11 7.42
CA TRP A 93 1.27 -8.63 6.07
C TRP A 93 2.62 -9.04 5.45
N VAL A 94 3.68 -8.22 5.59
CA VAL A 94 5.00 -8.57 5.02
C VAL A 94 5.72 -9.68 5.81
N ASP A 95 5.38 -9.89 7.08
CA ASP A 95 5.90 -11.02 7.87
C ASP A 95 5.26 -12.34 7.41
N GLU A 96 3.99 -12.31 7.00
CA GLU A 96 3.25 -13.47 6.50
C GLU A 96 3.47 -13.76 5.00
N HIS A 97 4.12 -12.86 4.25
CA HIS A 97 4.25 -12.95 2.79
C HIS A 97 5.68 -12.73 2.28
N ASP A 98 6.37 -13.83 1.98
CA ASP A 98 7.73 -13.84 1.43
C ASP A 98 7.88 -13.20 0.05
N ASP A 99 6.79 -12.98 -0.71
CA ASP A 99 6.86 -12.47 -2.09
C ASP A 99 7.46 -11.07 -2.23
N VAL A 100 7.54 -10.31 -1.15
CA VAL A 100 8.17 -8.98 -1.09
C VAL A 100 9.24 -8.86 -0.01
N ALA A 101 9.54 -9.93 0.73
CA ALA A 101 10.39 -9.87 1.92
C ALA A 101 11.83 -9.38 1.63
N GLY A 102 12.34 -9.66 0.42
CA GLY A 102 13.67 -9.20 -0.02
C GLY A 102 13.77 -7.69 -0.25
N ASP A 103 12.64 -7.00 -0.40
CA ASP A 103 12.57 -5.58 -0.77
C ASP A 103 12.14 -4.69 0.41
N VAL A 104 11.99 -5.27 1.61
CA VAL A 104 11.52 -4.57 2.81
C VAL A 104 12.70 -3.96 3.59
N ASP A 105 12.49 -2.73 4.04
CA ASP A 105 13.32 -1.98 4.96
C ASP A 105 12.60 -1.79 6.29
N PRO A 106 13.28 -1.94 7.45
CA PRO A 106 12.65 -1.64 8.73
C PRO A 106 12.32 -0.15 8.83
N ALA A 107 11.14 0.15 9.36
CA ALA A 107 10.75 1.51 9.71
C ALA A 107 11.69 2.07 10.80
N ARG A 108 12.44 3.11 10.43
CA ARG A 108 13.35 3.88 11.30
C ARG A 108 12.73 5.21 11.76
N PRO A 109 13.21 5.82 12.88
CA PRO A 109 12.71 7.10 13.39
C PRO A 109 12.71 8.24 12.36
N GLU A 110 13.68 8.26 11.44
CA GLU A 110 13.75 9.24 10.34
C GLU A 110 12.51 9.25 9.45
N HIS A 111 11.92 8.07 9.20
CA HIS A 111 10.69 7.95 8.41
C HIS A 111 9.50 8.53 9.18
N LEU A 112 9.43 8.31 10.50
CA LEU A 112 8.34 8.83 11.33
C LEU A 112 8.38 10.36 11.39
N GLN A 113 9.57 10.92 11.63
CA GLN A 113 9.78 12.37 11.65
C GLN A 113 9.43 13.00 10.29
N PHE A 114 9.78 12.35 9.18
CA PHE A 114 9.38 12.79 7.84
C PHE A 114 7.85 12.78 7.66
N LEU A 115 7.16 11.73 8.11
CA LEU A 115 5.70 11.65 8.04
C LEU A 115 5.03 12.76 8.87
N GLU A 116 5.52 13.01 10.08
CA GLU A 116 5.03 14.08 10.97
C GLU A 116 5.19 15.46 10.32
N SER A 117 6.36 15.73 9.71
CA SER A 117 6.66 17.01 9.04
C SER A 117 5.78 17.30 7.81
N ARG A 118 5.09 16.29 7.25
CA ARG A 118 4.18 16.45 6.11
C ARG A 118 2.73 16.70 6.52
N GLN A 119 2.40 16.54 7.81
CA GLN A 119 1.05 16.78 8.34
C GLN A 119 0.87 18.21 8.85
N ASP A 120 1.94 19.02 8.85
CA ASP A 120 1.94 20.45 9.20
C ASP A 120 1.68 21.35 7.98
#